data_AF-A0A7Z7N8R3-F1
#
_entry.id   AF-A0A7Z7N8R3-F1
#
_cell.length_a   1.000
_cell.length_b   1.000
_cell.length_c   1.000
_cell.angle_alpha   90.00
_cell.angle_beta   90.00
_cell.angle_gamma   90.00
#
_symmetry.space_group_name_H-M   'P 1'
#
loop_
_entity.id
_entity.type
_entity.pdbx_description
1 polymer ?
#
loop_
_entity_poly.entity_id
_entity_poly.type
_entity_poly.pdbx_seq_one_letter_code
_entity_poly.pdbx_strand_id
1 'polypeptide(L)'
;MHFAAVELAAASRYRVDNRVLPVGVAPEQGLQVRTILVARSISAIFPEIHEIGGVRPDALRWHPNGLALDVMVPDPGSADGIALGNEIVAYALQNATRFGIQDVIWRGVYYTPGGGQTGGYGHYDHIHITTTGGGYPTGQEIYVR
;
A
#
# COMPACT_ATOMS: atom_id res chain seq x y z
N MET A 1 -18.35 59.35 1.59
CA MET A 1 -17.82 58.24 0.78
C MET A 1 -16.71 57.57 1.56
N HIS A 2 -17.01 56.46 2.25
CA HIS A 2 -16.03 55.64 2.97
C HIS A 2 -15.99 54.30 2.25
N PHE A 3 -14.84 53.91 1.70
CA PHE A 3 -14.59 52.54 1.25
C PHE A 3 -13.68 51.87 2.28
N ALA A 4 -14.19 50.85 2.94
CA ALA A 4 -13.44 50.03 3.88
C ALA A 4 -12.45 49.14 3.11
N ALA A 5 -11.20 49.11 3.58
CA ALA A 5 -10.22 48.12 3.16
C ALA A 5 -10.66 46.73 3.64
N VAL A 6 -10.85 45.79 2.72
CA VAL A 6 -10.95 44.37 3.07
C VAL A 6 -9.56 43.80 3.08
N GLU A 7 -9.09 43.55 4.29
CA GLU A 7 -7.91 42.78 4.62
C GLU A 7 -8.04 41.37 4.03
N LEU A 8 -7.27 41.07 2.99
CA LEU A 8 -7.11 39.71 2.45
C LEU A 8 -6.26 38.90 3.45
N ALA A 9 -6.92 38.43 4.51
CA ALA A 9 -6.35 37.51 5.47
C ALA A 9 -6.00 36.17 4.80
N ALA A 10 -4.71 35.87 4.78
CA ALA A 10 -4.15 34.55 5.08
C ALA A 10 -4.70 33.30 4.33
N ALA A 11 -4.80 33.33 3.00
CA ALA A 11 -5.06 32.12 2.21
C ALA A 11 -3.78 31.34 1.80
N SER A 12 -2.75 31.27 2.67
CA SER A 12 -1.43 30.70 2.31
C SER A 12 -0.95 29.57 3.25
N ARG A 13 -1.84 28.73 3.78
CA ARG A 13 -1.43 27.59 4.65
C ARG A 13 -2.04 26.23 4.30
N TYR A 14 -2.75 26.11 3.18
CA TYR A 14 -3.41 24.84 2.83
C TYR A 14 -3.27 24.53 1.33
N ARG A 15 -2.06 24.61 0.79
CA ARG A 15 -1.69 23.62 -0.22
C ARG A 15 -1.55 22.33 0.58
N VAL A 16 -2.61 21.51 0.60
CA VAL A 16 -2.43 20.07 0.84
C VAL A 16 -1.32 19.68 -0.12
N ASP A 17 -0.15 19.37 0.40
CA ASP A 17 0.90 18.84 -0.45
C ASP A 17 0.36 17.51 -0.97
N ASN A 18 -0.10 17.51 -2.22
CA ASN A 18 -0.67 16.36 -2.91
C ASN A 18 0.35 15.19 -2.95
N ARG A 19 1.59 15.41 -2.51
CA ARG A 19 2.61 14.38 -2.33
C ARG A 19 2.42 13.54 -1.07
N VAL A 20 1.77 14.03 -0.01
CA VAL A 20 1.59 13.26 1.23
C VAL A 20 0.45 12.26 1.06
N LEU A 21 0.73 10.99 1.35
CA LEU A 21 -0.24 9.91 1.28
C LEU A 21 -1.14 9.92 2.53
N PRO A 22 -2.48 9.99 2.36
CA PRO A 22 -3.41 9.85 3.47
C PRO A 22 -3.36 8.42 4.05
N VAL A 23 -3.95 8.24 5.23
CA VAL A 23 -4.21 6.90 5.78
C VAL A 23 -5.09 6.13 4.80
N GLY A 24 -4.71 4.89 4.53
CA GLY A 24 -5.40 4.00 3.61
C GLY A 24 -6.46 3.12 4.29
N VAL A 25 -6.89 2.06 3.60
CA VAL A 25 -7.88 1.11 4.12
C VAL A 25 -7.28 0.03 5.03
N ALA A 26 -5.94 -0.09 5.08
CA ALA A 26 -5.26 -1.07 5.93
C ALA A 26 -5.24 -0.66 7.41
N PRO A 27 -5.42 -1.59 8.36
CA PRO A 27 -5.13 -1.33 9.76
C PRO A 27 -3.61 -1.20 9.96
N GLU A 28 -3.13 0.01 10.24
CA GLU A 28 -1.69 0.30 10.34
C GLU A 28 -1.06 -0.14 11.67
N GLN A 29 -1.87 -0.50 12.67
CA GLN A 29 -1.38 -0.89 13.98
C GLN A 29 -0.45 -2.10 13.89
N GLY A 30 0.79 -1.90 14.31
CA GLY A 30 1.83 -2.93 14.29
C GLY A 30 2.46 -3.18 12.92
N LEU A 31 2.05 -2.49 11.86
CA LEU A 31 2.76 -2.52 10.59
C LEU A 31 4.08 -1.73 10.70
N GLN A 32 5.08 -2.16 9.92
CA GLN A 32 6.33 -1.43 9.80
C GLN A 32 6.26 -0.31 8.76
N VAL A 33 7.16 0.65 8.86
CA VAL A 33 7.17 1.88 8.05
C VAL A 33 7.03 1.61 6.55
N ARG A 34 7.82 0.68 5.99
CA ARG A 34 7.71 0.35 4.55
C ARG A 34 6.41 -0.36 4.20
N THR A 35 5.90 -1.21 5.08
CA THR A 35 4.60 -1.88 4.91
C THR A 35 3.46 -0.86 4.90
N ILE A 36 3.50 0.15 5.78
CA ILE A 36 2.53 1.27 5.77
C ILE A 36 2.64 2.08 4.48
N LEU A 37 3.86 2.38 4.03
CA LEU A 37 4.09 3.09 2.77
C LEU A 37 3.43 2.36 1.59
N VAL A 38 3.57 1.03 1.51
CA VAL A 38 2.91 0.22 0.48
C VAL A 38 1.38 0.30 0.62
N ALA A 39 0.83 0.08 1.82
CA ALA A 39 -0.61 0.08 2.05
C ALA A 39 -1.27 1.41 1.65
N ARG A 40 -0.68 2.54 2.06
CA ARG A 40 -1.16 3.88 1.71
C ARG A 40 -1.02 4.17 0.23
N SER A 41 0.08 3.75 -0.39
CA SER A 41 0.30 3.93 -1.83
C SER A 41 -0.74 3.18 -2.65
N ILE A 42 -1.04 1.92 -2.28
CA ILE A 42 -2.06 1.12 -2.95
C ILE A 42 -3.43 1.76 -2.77
N SER A 43 -3.80 2.14 -1.54
CA SER A 43 -5.09 2.77 -1.26
C SER A 43 -5.31 4.08 -2.03
N ALA A 44 -4.24 4.84 -2.30
CA ALA A 44 -4.32 6.10 -3.03
C ALA A 44 -4.40 5.94 -4.55
N ILE A 45 -3.84 4.87 -5.10
CA ILE A 45 -3.72 4.65 -6.55
C ILE A 45 -4.81 3.73 -7.09
N PHE A 46 -5.25 2.76 -6.28
CA PHE A 46 -6.24 1.75 -6.63
C PHE A 46 -7.47 1.89 -5.73
N PRO A 47 -8.32 2.90 -5.97
CA PRO A 47 -9.53 3.15 -5.17
C PRO A 47 -10.55 1.99 -5.20
N GLU A 48 -10.41 1.05 -6.14
CA GLU A 48 -11.16 -0.21 -6.22
C GLU A 48 -10.84 -1.17 -5.07
N ILE A 49 -9.70 -0.99 -4.40
CA ILE A 49 -9.31 -1.78 -3.24
C ILE A 49 -9.99 -1.21 -1.99
N HIS A 50 -10.91 -1.99 -1.43
CA HIS A 50 -11.70 -1.59 -0.26
C HIS A 50 -11.21 -2.21 1.05
N GLU A 51 -10.39 -3.27 0.98
CA GLU A 51 -9.89 -3.98 2.14
C GLU A 51 -8.43 -4.37 1.93
N ILE A 52 -7.61 -4.11 2.95
CA ILE A 52 -6.23 -4.60 3.03
C ILE A 52 -6.03 -5.20 4.43
N GLY A 53 -5.70 -6.48 4.48
CA GLY A 53 -5.26 -7.17 5.69
C GLY A 53 -3.82 -6.83 6.07
N GLY A 54 -3.49 -6.98 7.35
CA GLY A 54 -2.16 -6.64 7.88
C GLY A 54 -1.74 -7.57 9.02
N VAL A 55 -1.39 -6.99 10.17
CA VAL A 55 -0.93 -7.74 11.35
C VAL A 55 -1.99 -8.70 11.86
N ARG A 56 -1.61 -9.96 12.05
CA ARG A 56 -2.41 -11.01 12.71
C ARG A 56 -1.50 -12.18 13.13
N PRO A 57 -1.94 -13.06 14.04
CA PRO A 57 -1.28 -14.34 14.27
C PRO A 57 -1.23 -15.15 12.96
N ASP A 58 -0.07 -15.72 12.67
CA ASP A 58 0.18 -16.53 11.49
C ASP A 58 1.33 -17.52 11.80
N ALA A 59 1.40 -18.61 11.06
CA ALA A 59 2.47 -19.60 11.17
C ALA A 59 3.83 -19.05 10.72
N LEU A 60 3.82 -18.15 9.72
CA LEU A 60 5.02 -17.46 9.26
C LEU A 60 5.14 -16.08 9.91
N ARG A 61 6.38 -15.58 10.01
CA ARG A 61 6.69 -14.34 10.75
C ARG A 61 6.15 -13.05 10.12
N TRP A 62 5.70 -13.07 8.87
CA TRP A 62 5.51 -11.86 8.08
C TRP A 62 4.35 -11.00 8.58
N HIS A 63 3.15 -11.57 8.69
CA HIS A 63 2.01 -10.86 9.27
C HIS A 63 2.24 -10.54 10.76
N PRO A 64 2.69 -11.48 11.62
CA PRO A 64 2.94 -11.20 13.04
C PRO A 64 3.91 -10.03 13.28
N ASN A 65 4.92 -9.86 12.42
CA ASN A 65 5.93 -8.82 12.59
C ASN A 65 5.62 -7.53 11.82
N GLY A 66 4.44 -7.40 11.20
CA GLY A 66 4.03 -6.21 10.45
C GLY A 66 4.77 -6.00 9.13
N LEU A 67 5.24 -7.09 8.53
CA LEU A 67 6.00 -7.08 7.29
C LEU A 67 5.14 -7.35 6.06
N ALA A 68 3.94 -7.89 6.23
CA ALA A 68 3.07 -8.29 5.13
C ALA A 68 1.70 -7.61 5.10
N LEU A 69 1.17 -7.51 3.89
CA LEU A 69 -0.19 -7.07 3.57
C LEU A 69 -0.88 -8.14 2.72
N ASP A 70 -2.19 -8.26 2.91
CA ASP A 70 -3.06 -8.98 1.97
C ASP A 70 -4.01 -7.98 1.33
N VAL A 71 -3.81 -7.68 0.06
CA VAL A 71 -4.61 -6.72 -0.69
C VAL A 71 -5.77 -7.46 -1.34
N MET A 72 -6.99 -7.25 -0.83
CA MET A 72 -8.16 -7.99 -1.28
C MET A 72 -8.63 -7.46 -2.64
N VAL A 73 -8.64 -8.32 -3.65
CA VAL A 73 -9.03 -7.94 -5.01
C VAL A 73 -10.53 -8.19 -5.19
N PRO A 74 -11.34 -7.18 -5.59
CA PRO A 74 -12.76 -7.39 -5.87
C PRO A 74 -12.96 -8.31 -7.08
N ASP A 75 -13.96 -9.18 -7.00
CA ASP A 75 -14.29 -10.18 -8.02
C ASP A 75 -13.05 -10.87 -8.64
N PRO A 76 -12.18 -11.50 -7.82
CA PRO A 76 -10.82 -11.84 -8.20
C PRO A 76 -10.71 -13.00 -9.22
N GLY A 77 -11.85 -13.65 -9.53
CA GLY A 77 -11.97 -14.63 -10.61
C GLY A 77 -12.39 -14.02 -11.96
N SER A 78 -12.85 -12.77 -11.98
CA SER A 78 -13.26 -12.06 -13.19
C SER A 78 -12.06 -11.58 -14.01
N ALA A 79 -12.28 -11.26 -15.29
CA ALA A 79 -11.23 -10.68 -16.12
C ALA A 79 -10.71 -9.34 -15.56
N ASP A 80 -11.61 -8.49 -15.07
CA ASP A 80 -11.28 -7.18 -14.52
C ASP A 80 -10.54 -7.31 -13.18
N GLY A 81 -10.98 -8.21 -12.30
CA GLY A 81 -10.28 -8.49 -11.03
C GLY A 81 -8.88 -9.05 -11.27
N ILE A 82 -8.71 -9.94 -12.24
CA ILE A 82 -7.37 -10.45 -12.63
C ILE A 82 -6.50 -9.32 -13.20
N ALA A 83 -7.07 -8.44 -14.05
CA ALA A 83 -6.34 -7.31 -14.61
C ALA A 83 -5.89 -6.33 -13.52
N LEU A 84 -6.79 -5.96 -12.61
CA LEU A 84 -6.48 -5.12 -11.45
C LEU A 84 -5.39 -5.75 -10.58
N GLY A 85 -5.52 -7.05 -10.29
CA GLY A 85 -4.51 -7.75 -9.49
C GLY A 85 -3.13 -7.76 -10.15
N ASN A 86 -3.08 -7.98 -11.46
CA ASN A 86 -1.84 -7.91 -12.23
C ASN A 86 -1.23 -6.50 -12.23
N GLU A 87 -2.06 -5.46 -12.31
CA GLU A 87 -1.62 -4.06 -12.26
C GLU A 87 -1.00 -3.72 -10.90
N ILE A 88 -1.61 -4.16 -9.80
CA ILE A 88 -1.08 -3.93 -8.44
C ILE A 88 0.25 -4.66 -8.24
N VAL A 89 0.37 -5.91 -8.72
CA VAL A 89 1.64 -6.65 -8.71
C VAL A 89 2.71 -5.89 -9.48
N ALA A 90 2.39 -5.43 -10.71
CA ALA A 90 3.32 -4.67 -11.53
C ALA A 90 3.73 -3.36 -10.85
N TYR A 91 2.79 -2.64 -10.23
CA TYR A 91 3.05 -1.42 -9.47
C TYR A 91 4.00 -1.66 -8.29
N ALA A 92 3.76 -2.71 -7.51
CA ALA A 92 4.60 -3.07 -6.37
C ALA A 92 6.04 -3.38 -6.83
N LEU A 93 6.20 -4.15 -7.92
CA LEU A 93 7.51 -4.52 -8.46
C LEU A 93 8.24 -3.34 -9.11
N GLN A 94 7.55 -2.47 -9.84
CA GLN A 94 8.14 -1.24 -10.43
C GLN A 94 8.66 -0.30 -9.34
N ASN A 95 8.06 -0.32 -8.15
CA ASN A 95 8.47 0.48 -6.99
C ASN A 95 9.27 -0.33 -5.96
N ALA A 96 9.78 -1.51 -6.32
CA ALA A 96 10.36 -2.46 -5.36
C ALA A 96 11.45 -1.84 -4.47
N THR A 97 12.36 -1.04 -5.05
CA THR A 97 13.43 -0.38 -4.27
C THR A 97 12.87 0.61 -3.26
N ARG A 98 11.88 1.42 -3.66
CA ARG A 98 11.26 2.43 -2.80
C ARG A 98 10.47 1.79 -1.66
N PHE A 99 9.71 0.75 -1.98
CA PHE A 99 8.90 0.03 -1.01
C PHE A 99 9.69 -1.00 -0.21
N GLY A 100 10.92 -1.31 -0.62
CA GLY A 100 11.68 -2.41 -0.05
C GLY A 100 10.92 -3.73 -0.16
N ILE A 101 10.34 -4.04 -1.32
CA ILE A 101 9.63 -5.29 -1.58
C ILE A 101 10.59 -6.47 -1.44
N GLN A 102 10.20 -7.45 -0.62
CA GLN A 102 10.85 -8.75 -0.57
C GLN A 102 10.21 -9.68 -1.61
N ASP A 103 8.88 -9.82 -1.53
CA ASP A 103 8.11 -10.64 -2.45
C ASP A 103 6.67 -10.15 -2.59
N VAL A 104 6.04 -10.62 -3.67
CA VAL A 104 4.61 -10.50 -3.93
C VAL A 104 4.09 -11.85 -4.41
N ILE A 105 2.95 -12.31 -3.93
CA ILE A 105 2.31 -13.55 -4.39
C ILE A 105 0.93 -13.23 -4.96
N TRP A 106 0.70 -13.66 -6.20
CA TRP A 106 -0.59 -13.54 -6.86
C TRP A 106 -0.82 -14.72 -7.78
N ARG A 107 -1.97 -15.39 -7.62
CA ARG A 107 -2.46 -16.49 -8.47
C ARG A 107 -1.42 -17.55 -8.77
N GLY A 108 -0.79 -18.05 -7.72
CA GLY A 108 0.17 -19.15 -7.78
C GLY A 108 1.57 -18.76 -8.29
N VAL A 109 1.84 -17.47 -8.50
CA VAL A 109 3.15 -16.96 -8.90
C VAL A 109 3.78 -16.21 -7.73
N TYR A 110 5.03 -16.56 -7.43
CA TYR A 110 5.88 -15.88 -6.45
C TYR A 110 6.79 -14.90 -7.19
N TYR A 111 6.59 -13.61 -6.97
CA TYR A 111 7.37 -12.55 -7.56
C TYR A 111 8.37 -12.01 -6.56
N THR A 112 9.58 -11.78 -7.03
CA THR A 112 10.61 -10.99 -6.34
C THR A 112 11.01 -9.83 -7.25
N PRO A 113 11.77 -8.84 -6.76
CA PRO A 113 12.36 -7.82 -7.62
C PRO A 113 13.24 -8.40 -8.75
N GLY A 114 13.71 -9.64 -8.61
CA GLY A 114 14.51 -10.35 -9.63
C GLY A 114 13.69 -11.14 -10.66
N GLY A 115 12.36 -11.22 -10.53
CA GLY A 115 11.48 -11.95 -11.44
C GLY A 115 10.45 -12.83 -10.75
N GLY A 116 9.58 -13.44 -11.56
CA GLY A 116 8.49 -14.31 -11.11
C GLY A 116 8.76 -15.80 -11.32
N GLN A 117 8.27 -16.62 -10.40
CA GLN A 117 8.33 -18.08 -10.46
C GLN A 117 6.94 -18.67 -10.22
N THR A 118 6.42 -19.42 -11.19
CA THR A 118 5.16 -20.16 -11.02
C THR A 118 5.42 -21.40 -10.16
N GLY A 119 4.62 -21.59 -9.12
CA GLY A 119 4.81 -22.72 -8.19
C GLY A 119 3.54 -23.21 -7.49
N GLY A 120 2.36 -22.69 -7.84
CA GLY A 120 1.12 -23.10 -7.20
C GLY A 120 0.94 -22.53 -5.78
N TYR A 121 1.51 -21.37 -5.51
CA TYR A 121 1.47 -20.68 -4.21
C TYR A 121 0.08 -20.21 -3.73
N GLY A 122 -1.02 -20.58 -4.39
CA GLY A 122 -2.37 -20.12 -3.99
C GLY A 122 -2.60 -18.63 -4.30
N HIS A 123 -3.22 -17.89 -3.37
CA HIS A 123 -3.46 -16.44 -3.48
C HIS A 123 -4.28 -16.06 -4.73
N TYR A 124 -5.47 -16.66 -4.87
CA TYR A 124 -6.35 -16.41 -6.01
C TYR A 124 -7.41 -15.34 -5.74
N ASP A 125 -7.56 -14.93 -4.48
CA ASP A 125 -8.54 -13.97 -3.97
C ASP A 125 -7.90 -12.66 -3.47
N HIS A 126 -6.60 -12.67 -3.15
CA HIS A 126 -5.85 -11.50 -2.71
C HIS A 126 -4.39 -11.54 -3.19
N ILE A 127 -3.75 -10.38 -3.20
CA ILE A 127 -2.32 -10.22 -3.44
C ILE A 127 -1.60 -10.15 -2.09
N HIS A 128 -0.71 -11.10 -1.82
CA HIS A 128 0.15 -11.02 -0.65
C HIS A 128 1.41 -10.23 -0.97
N ILE A 129 1.78 -9.26 -0.14
CA ILE A 129 2.97 -8.42 -0.33
C ILE A 129 3.80 -8.43 0.95
N THR A 130 5.05 -8.91 0.88
CA THR A 130 6.01 -8.78 1.98
C THR A 130 7.01 -7.67 1.69
N THR A 131 7.25 -6.83 2.69
CA THR A 131 8.33 -5.85 2.68
C THR A 131 9.51 -6.32 3.53
N THR A 132 10.67 -5.72 3.27
CA THR A 132 11.86 -5.81 4.13
C THR A 132 11.68 -5.09 5.47
N GLY A 133 10.52 -4.47 5.72
CA GLY A 133 10.23 -3.70 6.91
C GLY A 133 10.92 -2.34 6.91
N GLY A 134 11.14 -1.78 8.10
CA GLY A 134 11.78 -0.47 8.26
C GLY A 134 11.76 0.02 9.69
N GLY A 135 11.56 -0.90 10.64
CA GLY A 135 11.21 -0.56 12.01
C GLY A 135 9.74 -0.22 12.16
N TYR A 136 9.30 -0.15 13.41
CA TYR A 136 7.97 0.33 13.76
C TYR A 136 7.95 1.87 13.72
N PRO A 137 6.83 2.48 13.29
CA PRO A 137 6.68 3.93 13.29
C PRO A 137 6.89 4.53 14.68
N THR A 138 7.53 5.69 14.71
CA THR A 138 7.70 6.54 15.90
C THR A 138 6.60 7.61 15.99
N GLY A 139 5.80 7.76 14.94
CA GLY A 139 4.74 8.77 14.83
C GLY A 139 5.19 10.06 14.14
N GLN A 140 6.45 10.12 13.69
CA GLN A 140 7.02 11.27 12.98
C GLN A 140 7.18 11.03 11.47
N GLU A 141 6.84 9.82 11.00
CA GLU A 141 6.99 9.43 9.60
C GLU A 141 6.02 10.19 8.69
N ILE A 142 6.55 10.68 7.58
CA ILE A 142 5.75 11.27 6.50
C ILE A 142 5.79 10.31 5.31
N TYR A 143 4.64 9.77 4.95
CA TYR A 143 4.49 8.88 3.81
C TYR A 143 4.18 9.73 2.57
N VAL A 144 5.02 9.62 1.54
CA VAL A 144 4.88 10.41 0.31
C VAL A 144 4.78 9.50 -0.91
N ARG A 145 4.05 9.96 -1.94
CA ARG A 145 3.80 9.25 -3.21
C ARG A 145 4.98 9.30 -4.17
#